data_AF-B0EAD3-F1
#
_entry.id   AF-B0EAD3-F1
#
_cell.length_a   1.000
_cell.length_b   1.000
_cell.length_c   1.000
_cell.angle_alpha   90.00
_cell.angle_beta   90.00
_cell.angle_gamma   90.00
#
_symmetry.space_group_name_H-M   'P 1'
#
loop_
_entity.id
_entity.type
_entity.pdbx_description
1 polymer ?
#
loop_
_entity_poly.entity_id
_entity_poly.type
_entity_poly.pdbx_seq_one_letter_code
_entity_poly.pdbx_strand_id
1 'polypeptide(L)'
;MQWIKSVYNDIVSTELDDGPKVEELFETLTSAEDKTTVIYDIYSSSHTNHSVFLQHLNQLTELLKNADVETDSQMIKFICLILKEITTKPRNTDGFEEELLVEGIYKELPNFDYILCSKLDGMKDMQTIQTILSTITYFLKTYKSYAKFTCFFEMSQLYPLFIQNLPNSYMHNDIAMFLTTICKDNQELQKLLVFNGIFDVIFQAFADAQYIKNPRKIVLYFDLLKVLLDNNNQNEYNFRELNYGKTLIKFFDDVKPQTVADLQDDQLECIIHIYSVLELFFNSNLPSYKINQKYFVSLGLLEIIGSLSLSDIPYPPSFLLFLKTSMKIISLMIDDNSECQQQFAKTKIPLYRVSLKKEIYALDRIVPIALGSPNIDIQLAAYGIFYHI
;
A
#
# COMPACT_ATOMS: atom_id res chain seq x y z
N MET A 1 -31.63 -21.74 -0.76
CA MET A 1 -32.75 -20.91 -0.26
C MET A 1 -33.33 -21.33 1.10
N GLN A 2 -33.58 -22.62 1.39
CA GLN A 2 -34.17 -23.02 2.69
C GLN A 2 -33.27 -22.75 3.93
N TRP A 3 -31.94 -22.76 3.77
CA TRP A 3 -31.01 -22.57 4.89
C TRP A 3 -30.90 -21.10 5.38
N ILE A 4 -31.10 -20.12 4.49
CA ILE A 4 -31.05 -18.68 4.84
C ILE A 4 -32.34 -18.28 5.59
N LYS A 5 -33.50 -18.80 5.15
CA LYS A 5 -34.80 -18.48 5.76
C LYS A 5 -34.95 -19.02 7.19
N SER A 6 -34.27 -20.10 7.57
CA SER A 6 -34.41 -20.64 8.93
C SER A 6 -33.52 -19.96 9.97
N VAL A 7 -32.42 -19.32 9.55
CA VAL A 7 -31.48 -18.65 10.47
C VAL A 7 -31.95 -17.25 10.84
N TYR A 8 -32.70 -16.58 9.96
CA TYR A 8 -32.98 -15.15 10.07
C TYR A 8 -34.35 -14.77 10.65
N ASN A 9 -35.29 -15.71 10.75
CA ASN A 9 -36.58 -15.45 11.39
C ASN A 9 -36.46 -15.14 12.91
N ASP A 10 -35.28 -15.33 13.50
CA ASP A 10 -35.04 -15.16 14.92
C ASP A 10 -34.38 -13.81 15.31
N ILE A 11 -33.96 -12.93 14.38
CA ILE A 11 -33.01 -11.83 14.69
C ILE A 11 -33.49 -10.39 14.39
N VAL A 12 -34.62 -10.13 13.70
CA VAL A 12 -34.91 -8.75 13.27
C VAL A 12 -35.49 -7.85 14.39
N SER A 13 -34.71 -6.83 14.78
CA SER A 13 -35.13 -5.71 15.62
C SER A 13 -35.87 -4.64 14.81
N THR A 14 -36.96 -4.14 15.39
CA THR A 14 -37.83 -3.06 14.90
C THR A 14 -37.16 -1.69 15.02
N GLU A 15 -36.69 -1.06 13.95
CA GLU A 15 -36.57 0.41 13.87
C GLU A 15 -36.37 0.88 12.40
N LEU A 16 -37.38 1.59 11.86
CA LEU A 16 -37.48 2.21 10.52
C LEU A 16 -37.40 1.25 9.33
N ASP A 17 -38.50 0.53 9.11
CA ASP A 17 -38.62 -0.55 8.13
C ASP A 17 -38.93 -0.01 6.71
N ASP A 18 -37.90 0.47 6.02
CA ASP A 18 -37.95 0.64 4.55
C ASP A 18 -37.87 -0.71 3.81
N GLY A 19 -37.81 -1.85 4.53
CA GLY A 19 -37.70 -3.19 3.95
C GLY A 19 -38.76 -3.50 2.89
N PRO A 20 -40.06 -3.29 3.16
CA PRO A 20 -41.11 -3.49 2.16
C PRO A 20 -40.94 -2.64 0.90
N LYS A 21 -40.43 -1.40 1.05
CA LYS A 21 -40.16 -0.52 -0.08
C LYS A 21 -38.96 -1.02 -0.90
N VAL A 22 -37.90 -1.49 -0.24
CA VAL A 22 -36.73 -2.07 -0.92
C VAL A 22 -37.12 -3.36 -1.65
N GLU A 23 -37.99 -4.18 -1.05
CA GLU A 23 -38.54 -5.40 -1.67
C GLU A 23 -39.35 -5.07 -2.94
N GLU A 24 -40.24 -4.08 -2.89
CA GLU A 24 -41.00 -3.60 -4.06
C GLU A 24 -40.07 -3.07 -5.19
N LEU A 25 -38.97 -2.41 -4.84
CA LEU A 25 -37.97 -1.97 -5.81
C LEU A 25 -37.27 -3.15 -6.48
N PHE A 26 -36.94 -4.22 -5.74
CA PHE A 26 -36.39 -5.45 -6.30
C PHE A 26 -37.38 -6.20 -7.20
N GLU A 27 -38.67 -6.20 -6.85
CA GLU A 27 -39.70 -6.74 -7.75
C GLU A 27 -39.76 -5.95 -9.06
N THR A 28 -39.78 -4.61 -8.96
CA THR A 28 -39.83 -3.70 -10.10
C THR A 28 -38.62 -3.87 -11.03
N LEU A 29 -37.44 -4.07 -10.46
CA LEU A 29 -36.17 -4.24 -11.16
C LEU A 29 -36.19 -5.34 -12.23
N THR A 30 -36.96 -6.40 -12.02
CA THR A 30 -37.09 -7.51 -12.98
C THR A 30 -37.81 -7.11 -14.27
N SER A 31 -38.74 -6.16 -14.17
CA SER A 31 -39.60 -5.71 -15.27
C SER A 31 -39.25 -4.32 -15.82
N ALA A 32 -38.38 -3.58 -15.14
CA ALA A 32 -38.04 -2.20 -15.48
C ALA A 32 -37.27 -2.10 -16.80
N GLU A 33 -37.67 -1.15 -17.66
CA GLU A 33 -36.91 -0.76 -18.85
C GLU A 33 -35.62 -0.01 -18.47
N ASP A 34 -35.69 0.90 -17.49
CA ASP A 34 -34.54 1.60 -16.92
C ASP A 34 -34.14 1.01 -15.56
N LYS A 35 -33.27 0.01 -15.61
CA LYS A 35 -32.74 -0.65 -14.42
C LYS A 35 -31.78 0.24 -13.63
N THR A 36 -31.15 1.24 -14.25
CA THR A 36 -30.17 2.10 -13.58
C THR A 36 -30.85 2.96 -12.52
N THR A 37 -32.00 3.55 -12.86
CA THR A 37 -32.78 4.38 -11.92
C THR A 37 -33.28 3.55 -10.74
N VAL A 38 -33.82 2.34 -10.99
CA VAL A 38 -34.28 1.45 -9.92
C VAL A 38 -33.13 1.06 -8.98
N ILE A 39 -31.96 0.72 -9.52
CA ILE A 39 -30.77 0.41 -8.71
C ILE A 39 -30.29 1.62 -7.90
N TYR A 40 -30.38 2.84 -8.44
CA TYR A 40 -30.07 4.05 -7.69
C TYR A 40 -31.03 4.28 -6.50
N ASP A 41 -32.31 4.00 -6.69
CA ASP A 41 -33.31 4.11 -5.62
C ASP A 41 -33.11 3.05 -4.53
N ILE A 42 -32.72 1.82 -4.94
CA ILE A 42 -32.30 0.76 -4.02
C ILE A 42 -31.05 1.19 -3.24
N TYR A 43 -30.05 1.76 -3.90
CA TYR A 43 -28.85 2.29 -3.27
C TYR A 43 -29.18 3.38 -2.24
N SER A 44 -30.04 4.34 -2.59
CA SER A 44 -30.48 5.42 -1.70
C SER A 44 -31.23 4.90 -0.46
N SER A 45 -31.78 3.69 -0.54
CA SER A 45 -32.50 3.01 0.54
C SER A 45 -31.67 1.89 1.21
N SER A 46 -30.39 1.72 0.85
CA SER A 46 -29.57 0.59 1.28
C SER A 46 -29.14 0.62 2.74
N HIS A 47 -29.41 1.72 3.45
CA HIS A 47 -28.94 1.95 4.81
C HIS A 47 -29.76 1.25 5.91
N THR A 48 -30.85 0.55 5.58
CA THR A 48 -31.90 0.21 6.55
C THR A 48 -32.30 -1.28 6.60
N ASN A 49 -31.82 -2.19 5.72
CA ASN A 49 -32.36 -3.57 5.72
C ASN A 49 -31.47 -4.69 5.13
N HIS A 50 -30.48 -5.21 5.88
CA HIS A 50 -29.60 -6.29 5.43
C HIS A 50 -30.33 -7.58 5.00
N SER A 51 -31.41 -7.94 5.69
CA SER A 51 -32.18 -9.16 5.41
C SER A 51 -32.84 -9.15 4.04
N VAL A 52 -33.33 -8.00 3.58
CA VAL A 52 -33.92 -7.88 2.24
C VAL A 52 -32.81 -8.02 1.18
N PHE A 53 -31.65 -7.38 1.38
CA PHE A 53 -30.53 -7.54 0.45
C PHE A 53 -30.07 -8.99 0.34
N LEU A 54 -29.94 -9.71 1.46
CA LEU A 54 -29.53 -11.12 1.45
C LEU A 54 -30.49 -12.00 0.62
N GLN A 55 -31.78 -11.68 0.61
CA GLN A 55 -32.79 -12.40 -0.18
C GLN A 55 -32.71 -12.11 -1.69
N HIS A 56 -32.26 -10.90 -2.05
CA HIS A 56 -32.19 -10.44 -3.45
C HIS A 56 -30.75 -10.34 -4.00
N LEU A 57 -29.74 -10.85 -3.29
CA LEU A 57 -28.34 -10.86 -3.73
C LEU A 57 -28.16 -11.51 -5.11
N ASN A 58 -28.92 -12.58 -5.39
CA ASN A 58 -28.89 -13.25 -6.68
C ASN A 58 -29.27 -12.30 -7.83
N GLN A 59 -30.25 -11.41 -7.64
CA GLN A 59 -30.66 -10.44 -8.66
C GLN A 59 -29.55 -9.40 -8.91
N LEU A 60 -28.93 -8.87 -7.85
CA LEU A 60 -27.82 -7.91 -7.98
C LEU A 60 -26.61 -8.52 -8.67
N THR A 61 -26.22 -9.73 -8.27
CA THR A 61 -25.07 -10.44 -8.85
C THR A 61 -25.33 -10.87 -10.30
N GLU A 62 -26.55 -11.27 -10.64
CA GLU A 62 -26.94 -11.60 -12.02
C GLU A 62 -26.94 -10.37 -12.93
N LEU A 63 -27.47 -9.24 -12.45
CA LEU A 63 -27.38 -7.96 -13.18
C LEU A 63 -25.95 -7.54 -13.40
N LEU A 64 -25.11 -7.59 -12.35
CA LEU A 64 -23.69 -7.26 -12.47
C LEU A 64 -22.97 -8.16 -13.49
N LYS A 65 -23.26 -9.46 -13.47
CA LYS A 65 -22.67 -10.42 -14.41
C LYS A 65 -23.02 -10.07 -15.87
N ASN A 66 -24.30 -9.76 -16.11
CA ASN A 66 -24.84 -9.54 -17.45
C ASN A 66 -24.69 -8.09 -17.96
N ALA A 67 -24.33 -7.15 -17.10
CA ALA A 67 -24.19 -5.73 -17.45
C ALA A 67 -23.13 -5.50 -18.54
N ASP A 68 -23.45 -4.66 -19.52
CA ASP A 68 -22.49 -4.21 -20.54
C ASP A 68 -21.69 -3.01 -20.03
N VAL A 69 -20.37 -3.02 -20.22
CA VAL A 69 -19.49 -1.98 -19.64
C VAL A 69 -19.67 -0.61 -20.28
N GLU A 70 -20.12 -0.54 -21.54
CA GLU A 70 -20.31 0.71 -22.27
C GLU A 70 -21.65 1.36 -21.92
N THR A 71 -22.73 0.57 -21.85
CA THR A 71 -24.08 1.10 -21.59
C THR A 71 -24.43 1.16 -20.11
N ASP A 72 -23.92 0.24 -19.30
CA ASP A 72 -24.41 0.01 -17.93
C ASP A 72 -23.44 0.46 -16.84
N SER A 73 -22.43 1.27 -17.18
CA SER A 73 -21.40 1.74 -16.24
C SER A 73 -21.97 2.32 -14.94
N GLN A 74 -23.00 3.19 -15.02
CA GLN A 74 -23.63 3.75 -13.81
C GLN A 74 -24.38 2.69 -12.99
N MET A 75 -25.04 1.72 -13.64
CA MET A 75 -25.68 0.61 -12.92
C MET A 75 -24.64 -0.22 -12.17
N ILE A 76 -23.51 -0.57 -12.83
CA ILE A 76 -22.40 -1.31 -12.22
C ILE A 76 -21.86 -0.55 -11.00
N LYS A 77 -21.66 0.77 -11.14
CA LYS A 77 -21.23 1.65 -10.05
C LYS A 77 -22.19 1.57 -8.86
N PHE A 78 -23.50 1.73 -9.07
CA PHE A 78 -24.46 1.68 -7.97
C PHE A 78 -24.57 0.30 -7.34
N ILE A 79 -24.48 -0.80 -8.11
CA ILE A 79 -24.41 -2.15 -7.53
C ILE A 79 -23.18 -2.27 -6.62
N CYS A 80 -22.01 -1.82 -7.07
CA CYS A 80 -20.80 -1.85 -6.25
C CYS A 80 -20.94 -1.00 -4.96
N LEU A 81 -21.57 0.18 -5.06
CA LEU A 81 -21.85 1.01 -3.88
C LEU A 81 -22.82 0.35 -2.91
N ILE A 82 -23.89 -0.29 -3.39
CA ILE A 82 -24.81 -1.08 -2.57
C ILE A 82 -24.03 -2.16 -1.82
N LEU A 83 -23.23 -2.97 -2.52
CA LEU A 83 -22.49 -4.08 -1.92
C LEU A 83 -21.51 -3.60 -0.84
N LYS A 84 -20.85 -2.45 -1.02
CA LYS A 84 -20.01 -1.85 0.03
C LYS A 84 -20.83 -1.33 1.19
N GLU A 85 -21.92 -0.62 0.91
CA GLU A 85 -22.74 0.04 1.93
C GLU A 85 -23.40 -0.97 2.88
N ILE A 86 -24.00 -2.04 2.33
CA ILE A 86 -24.65 -3.09 3.11
C ILE A 86 -23.65 -3.95 3.91
N THR A 87 -22.35 -3.82 3.66
CA THR A 87 -21.30 -4.59 4.34
C THR A 87 -20.38 -3.72 5.20
N THR A 88 -20.64 -2.42 5.31
CA THR A 88 -19.86 -1.46 6.14
C THR A 88 -20.65 -0.87 7.31
N LYS A 89 -21.98 -0.97 7.32
CA LYS A 89 -22.81 -0.32 8.34
C LYS A 89 -23.73 -1.29 9.06
N PRO A 90 -23.33 -1.82 10.23
CA PRO A 90 -24.28 -2.31 11.20
C PRO A 90 -24.56 -1.16 12.16
N ARG A 91 -25.78 -0.62 12.14
CA ARG A 91 -26.16 0.34 13.18
C ARG A 91 -26.23 -0.29 14.57
N ASN A 92 -26.21 -1.63 14.74
CA ASN A 92 -26.29 -2.31 16.05
C ASN A 92 -26.00 -3.84 16.04
N THR A 93 -25.07 -4.40 15.23
CA THR A 93 -24.87 -5.87 15.18
C THR A 93 -23.42 -6.33 15.38
N ASP A 94 -23.26 -7.53 15.94
CA ASP A 94 -21.98 -8.17 16.33
C ASP A 94 -21.10 -8.61 15.13
N GLY A 95 -21.24 -7.96 13.95
CA GLY A 95 -20.49 -8.27 12.72
C GLY A 95 -20.93 -9.53 11.96
N PHE A 96 -21.69 -10.43 12.60
CA PHE A 96 -22.16 -11.70 12.00
C PHE A 96 -22.98 -11.50 10.71
N GLU A 97 -23.81 -10.47 10.64
CA GLU A 97 -24.63 -10.19 9.45
C GLU A 97 -23.79 -9.78 8.24
N GLU A 98 -22.68 -9.07 8.47
CA GLU A 98 -21.79 -8.61 7.40
C GLU A 98 -21.07 -9.80 6.78
N GLU A 99 -20.55 -10.71 7.62
CA GLU A 99 -19.93 -11.96 7.16
C GLU A 99 -20.90 -12.81 6.37
N LEU A 100 -22.17 -12.90 6.78
CA LEU A 100 -23.20 -13.62 6.03
C LEU A 100 -23.51 -12.99 4.67
N LEU A 101 -23.54 -11.66 4.58
CA LEU A 101 -23.72 -10.95 3.31
C LEU A 101 -22.53 -11.19 2.39
N VAL A 102 -21.30 -11.10 2.90
CA VAL A 102 -20.11 -11.37 2.10
C VAL A 102 -20.06 -12.83 1.65
N GLU A 103 -20.33 -13.77 2.55
CA GLU A 103 -20.47 -15.19 2.19
C GLU A 103 -21.54 -15.38 1.11
N GLY A 104 -22.68 -14.71 1.25
CA GLY A 104 -23.76 -14.70 0.26
C GLY A 104 -23.29 -14.21 -1.12
N ILE A 105 -22.58 -13.08 -1.17
CA ILE A 105 -22.04 -12.52 -2.43
C ILE A 105 -21.11 -13.53 -3.10
N TYR A 106 -20.15 -14.10 -2.36
CA TYR A 106 -19.19 -15.06 -2.92
C TYR A 106 -19.80 -16.45 -3.17
N LYS A 107 -20.96 -16.76 -2.59
CA LYS A 107 -21.71 -17.99 -2.87
C LYS A 107 -22.54 -17.88 -4.15
N GLU A 108 -23.24 -16.76 -4.32
CA GLU A 108 -24.03 -16.48 -5.53
C GLU A 108 -23.12 -16.12 -6.72
N LEU A 109 -21.96 -15.50 -6.46
CA LEU A 109 -20.96 -15.16 -7.45
C LEU A 109 -19.56 -15.66 -7.08
N PRO A 110 -19.25 -16.96 -7.25
CA PRO A 110 -17.98 -17.60 -6.82
C PRO A 110 -16.68 -17.02 -7.39
N ASN A 111 -16.75 -16.06 -8.31
CA ASN A 111 -15.61 -15.29 -8.81
C ASN A 111 -15.97 -13.80 -8.88
N PHE A 112 -16.52 -13.25 -7.79
CA PHE A 112 -16.98 -11.87 -7.73
C PHE A 112 -15.88 -10.88 -8.16
N ASP A 113 -14.67 -11.02 -7.61
CA ASP A 113 -13.52 -10.17 -7.94
C ASP A 113 -13.15 -10.25 -9.42
N TYR A 114 -13.23 -11.45 -10.01
CA TYR A 114 -12.99 -11.66 -11.44
C TYR A 114 -14.00 -10.90 -12.29
N ILE A 115 -15.28 -11.01 -11.94
CA ILE A 115 -16.32 -10.36 -12.72
C ILE A 115 -16.14 -8.86 -12.66
N LEU A 116 -15.87 -8.30 -11.48
CA LEU A 116 -15.56 -6.89 -11.33
C LEU A 116 -14.32 -6.46 -12.13
N CYS A 117 -13.22 -7.24 -12.09
CA CYS A 117 -12.06 -6.99 -12.92
C CYS A 117 -12.38 -7.03 -14.42
N SER A 118 -13.19 -7.99 -14.87
CA SER A 118 -13.60 -8.08 -16.28
C SER A 118 -14.41 -6.86 -16.73
N LYS A 119 -15.14 -6.19 -15.81
CA LYS A 119 -15.84 -4.95 -16.11
C LYS A 119 -14.91 -3.75 -16.26
N LEU A 120 -13.66 -3.83 -15.80
CA LEU A 120 -12.69 -2.75 -16.00
C LEU A 120 -12.17 -2.70 -17.43
N ASP A 121 -12.17 -3.82 -18.14
CA ASP A 121 -11.72 -3.86 -19.53
C ASP A 121 -12.70 -3.09 -20.43
N GLY A 122 -12.19 -2.16 -21.22
CA GLY A 122 -12.99 -1.26 -22.07
C GLY A 122 -13.77 -0.16 -21.34
N MET A 123 -13.81 -0.14 -20.01
CA MET A 123 -14.54 0.88 -19.26
C MET A 123 -13.83 2.25 -19.32
N LYS A 124 -14.60 3.31 -19.60
CA LYS A 124 -14.11 4.70 -19.72
C LYS A 124 -14.53 5.61 -18.58
N ASP A 125 -15.59 5.24 -17.85
CA ASP A 125 -16.09 6.04 -16.74
C ASP A 125 -15.19 5.89 -15.50
N MET A 126 -14.41 6.93 -15.22
CA MET A 126 -13.41 6.90 -14.14
C MET A 126 -14.04 6.67 -12.77
N GLN A 127 -15.22 7.24 -12.50
CA GLN A 127 -15.89 7.05 -11.20
C GLN A 127 -16.32 5.60 -10.99
N THR A 128 -16.82 4.94 -12.04
CA THR A 128 -17.17 3.52 -11.99
C THR A 128 -15.91 2.68 -11.78
N ILE A 129 -14.81 2.96 -12.49
CA ILE A 129 -13.54 2.27 -12.29
C ILE A 129 -13.08 2.40 -10.83
N GLN A 130 -13.04 3.61 -10.28
CA GLN A 130 -12.69 3.83 -8.87
C GLN A 130 -13.59 3.06 -7.91
N THR A 131 -14.90 3.05 -8.20
CA THR A 131 -15.87 2.33 -7.38
C THR A 131 -15.59 0.82 -7.41
N ILE A 132 -15.34 0.25 -8.58
CA ILE A 132 -14.96 -1.16 -8.74
C ILE A 132 -13.67 -1.47 -7.98
N LEU A 133 -12.60 -0.69 -8.20
CA LEU A 133 -11.30 -0.89 -7.54
C LEU A 133 -11.44 -0.82 -6.02
N SER A 134 -12.17 0.17 -5.50
CA SER A 134 -12.40 0.33 -4.07
C SER A 134 -13.27 -0.79 -3.47
N THR A 135 -14.17 -1.38 -4.27
CA THR A 135 -15.02 -2.51 -3.85
C THR A 135 -14.19 -3.77 -3.69
N ILE A 136 -13.40 -4.13 -4.70
CA ILE A 136 -12.50 -5.29 -4.64
C ILE A 136 -11.50 -5.10 -3.49
N THR A 137 -10.89 -3.92 -3.39
CA THR A 137 -9.93 -3.59 -2.32
C THR A 137 -10.55 -3.74 -0.94
N TYR A 138 -11.78 -3.27 -0.75
CA TYR A 138 -12.51 -3.39 0.50
C TYR A 138 -12.73 -4.85 0.89
N PHE A 139 -13.31 -5.65 -0.01
CA PHE A 139 -13.60 -7.06 0.27
C PHE A 139 -12.34 -7.88 0.53
N LEU A 140 -11.29 -7.71 -0.28
CA LEU A 140 -10.02 -8.41 -0.09
C LEU A 140 -9.29 -8.00 1.19
N LYS A 141 -9.45 -6.76 1.66
CA LYS A 141 -8.79 -6.31 2.89
C LYS A 141 -9.55 -6.79 4.14
N THR A 142 -10.88 -6.70 4.11
CA THR A 142 -11.74 -6.95 5.27
C THR A 142 -12.14 -8.42 5.41
N TYR A 143 -12.39 -9.12 4.30
CA TYR A 143 -13.02 -10.46 4.27
C TYR A 143 -12.15 -11.52 3.58
N LYS A 144 -10.86 -11.57 3.92
CA LYS A 144 -9.85 -12.46 3.31
C LYS A 144 -10.18 -13.96 3.32
N SER A 145 -10.99 -14.41 4.28
CA SER A 145 -11.45 -15.80 4.36
C SER A 145 -12.34 -16.19 3.18
N TYR A 146 -13.10 -15.24 2.64
CA TYR A 146 -14.05 -15.41 1.56
C TYR A 146 -13.50 -14.89 0.22
N ALA A 147 -12.97 -13.67 0.23
CA ALA A 147 -12.44 -12.99 -0.94
C ALA A 147 -11.03 -13.49 -1.26
N LYS A 148 -10.89 -14.22 -2.37
CA LYS A 148 -9.60 -14.67 -2.90
C LYS A 148 -9.41 -14.12 -4.30
N PHE A 149 -8.42 -13.25 -4.45
CA PHE A 149 -8.08 -12.71 -5.77
C PHE A 149 -7.35 -13.77 -6.60
N THR A 150 -8.04 -14.37 -7.57
CA THR A 150 -7.53 -15.47 -8.41
C THR A 150 -7.26 -15.05 -9.87
N CYS A 151 -7.46 -13.77 -10.20
CA CYS A 151 -7.53 -13.27 -11.58
C CYS A 151 -6.14 -12.90 -12.14
N PHE A 152 -5.23 -13.86 -12.17
CA PHE A 152 -3.84 -13.59 -12.53
C PHE A 152 -3.66 -13.17 -14.01
N PHE A 153 -4.30 -13.88 -14.94
CA PHE A 153 -4.08 -13.66 -16.38
C PHE A 153 -4.89 -12.48 -16.91
N GLU A 154 -6.07 -12.23 -16.37
CA GLU A 154 -6.96 -11.15 -16.79
C GLU A 154 -6.43 -9.79 -16.36
N MET A 155 -5.70 -9.75 -15.24
CA MET A 155 -4.91 -8.59 -14.85
C MET A 155 -3.92 -8.15 -15.93
N SER A 156 -3.46 -9.07 -16.80
CA SER A 156 -2.59 -8.71 -17.93
C SER A 156 -3.18 -7.69 -18.89
N GLN A 157 -4.49 -7.73 -19.09
CA GLN A 157 -5.21 -6.81 -19.96
C GLN A 157 -5.43 -5.45 -19.28
N LEU A 158 -5.46 -5.41 -17.95
CA LEU A 158 -5.66 -4.20 -17.17
C LEU A 158 -4.36 -3.45 -16.85
N TYR A 159 -3.17 -4.04 -17.10
CA TYR A 159 -1.92 -3.34 -16.83
C TYR A 159 -1.74 -2.03 -17.60
N PRO A 160 -2.07 -1.93 -18.90
CA PRO A 160 -2.01 -0.64 -19.59
C PRO A 160 -2.86 0.43 -18.89
N LEU A 161 -4.05 0.06 -18.42
CA LEU A 161 -4.93 0.95 -17.65
C LEU A 161 -4.23 1.41 -16.36
N PHE A 162 -3.66 0.47 -15.59
CA PHE A 162 -2.99 0.81 -14.33
C PHE A 162 -1.71 1.60 -14.53
N ILE A 163 -0.82 1.18 -15.42
CA ILE A 163 0.45 1.86 -15.71
C ILE A 163 0.20 3.29 -16.22
N GLN A 164 -0.78 3.48 -17.10
CA GLN A 164 -1.12 4.80 -17.63
C GLN A 164 -1.78 5.71 -16.59
N ASN A 165 -2.64 5.17 -15.72
CA ASN A 165 -3.43 5.98 -14.79
C ASN A 165 -2.86 6.00 -13.36
N LEU A 166 -1.82 5.23 -13.05
CA LEU A 166 -1.21 5.27 -11.72
C LEU A 166 -0.68 6.67 -11.37
N PRO A 167 -0.05 7.45 -12.28
CA PRO A 167 0.33 8.84 -11.99
C PRO A 167 -0.84 9.84 -12.01
N ASN A 168 -2.03 9.43 -12.45
CA ASN A 168 -3.17 10.32 -12.64
C ASN A 168 -3.75 10.74 -11.28
N SER A 169 -3.78 12.03 -10.99
CA SER A 169 -4.23 12.57 -9.68
C SER A 169 -5.63 12.14 -9.26
N TYR A 170 -6.50 11.78 -10.21
CA TYR A 170 -7.85 11.32 -9.90
C TYR A 170 -7.89 9.87 -9.43
N MET A 171 -7.04 8.99 -9.96
CA MET A 171 -7.12 7.53 -9.75
C MET A 171 -5.94 6.93 -9.01
N HIS A 172 -4.86 7.69 -8.83
CA HIS A 172 -3.59 7.20 -8.28
C HIS A 172 -3.76 6.46 -6.95
N ASN A 173 -4.60 6.99 -6.04
CA ASN A 173 -4.87 6.40 -4.74
C ASN A 173 -5.59 5.05 -4.89
N ASP A 174 -6.66 4.99 -5.67
CA ASP A 174 -7.47 3.78 -5.86
C ASP A 174 -6.65 2.68 -6.52
N ILE A 175 -5.86 3.02 -7.55
CA ILE A 175 -4.99 2.06 -8.25
C ILE A 175 -3.86 1.61 -7.31
N ALA A 176 -3.16 2.52 -6.63
CA ALA A 176 -2.07 2.14 -5.74
C ALA A 176 -2.57 1.25 -4.59
N MET A 177 -3.70 1.58 -3.97
CA MET A 177 -4.31 0.77 -2.91
C MET A 177 -4.77 -0.61 -3.42
N PHE A 178 -5.39 -0.65 -4.60
CA PHE A 178 -5.82 -1.88 -5.24
C PHE A 178 -4.62 -2.79 -5.52
N LEU A 179 -3.60 -2.29 -6.23
CA LEU A 179 -2.39 -3.05 -6.55
C LEU A 179 -1.66 -3.52 -5.29
N THR A 180 -1.53 -2.66 -4.28
CA THR A 180 -0.92 -3.02 -2.98
C THR A 180 -1.69 -4.17 -2.32
N THR A 181 -3.02 -4.18 -2.44
CA THR A 181 -3.88 -5.19 -1.81
C THR A 181 -3.82 -6.53 -2.53
N ILE A 182 -3.96 -6.54 -3.86
CA ILE A 182 -3.98 -7.79 -4.65
C ILE A 182 -2.60 -8.45 -4.76
N CYS A 183 -1.52 -7.66 -4.70
CA CYS A 183 -0.16 -8.18 -4.81
C CYS A 183 0.40 -8.66 -3.47
N LYS A 184 -0.25 -8.30 -2.36
CA LYS A 184 0.16 -8.77 -1.05
C LYS A 184 0.11 -10.30 -1.03
N ASP A 185 1.23 -10.92 -0.67
CA ASP A 185 1.40 -12.38 -0.61
C ASP A 185 1.24 -13.12 -1.97
N ASN A 186 1.21 -12.40 -3.10
CA ASN A 186 1.11 -12.97 -4.45
C ASN A 186 2.33 -12.61 -5.31
N GLN A 187 3.38 -13.42 -5.21
CA GLN A 187 4.65 -13.20 -5.91
C GLN A 187 4.53 -13.17 -7.43
N GLU A 188 3.60 -13.94 -8.01
CA GLU A 188 3.42 -13.96 -9.47
C GLU A 188 2.86 -12.63 -9.95
N LEU A 189 1.83 -12.08 -9.28
CA LEU A 189 1.31 -10.73 -9.62
C LEU A 189 2.38 -9.65 -9.43
N GLN A 190 3.17 -9.74 -8.36
CA GLN A 190 4.28 -8.81 -8.13
C GLN A 190 5.30 -8.85 -9.28
N LYS A 191 5.72 -10.05 -9.71
CA LYS A 191 6.66 -10.21 -10.84
C LYS A 191 6.08 -9.66 -12.13
N LEU A 192 4.80 -9.94 -12.38
CA LEU A 192 4.12 -9.52 -13.58
C LEU A 192 3.96 -7.99 -13.66
N LEU A 193 3.67 -7.31 -12.55
CA LEU A 193 3.67 -5.84 -12.51
C LEU A 193 5.06 -5.26 -12.78
N VAL A 194 6.11 -5.85 -12.20
CA VAL A 194 7.50 -5.42 -12.46
C VAL A 194 7.88 -5.63 -13.92
N PHE A 195 7.51 -6.75 -14.53
CA PHE A 195 7.73 -7.01 -15.95
C PHE A 195 7.03 -5.97 -16.85
N ASN A 196 5.86 -5.47 -16.43
CA ASN A 196 5.12 -4.44 -17.15
C ASN A 196 5.55 -3.00 -16.80
N GLY A 197 6.71 -2.81 -16.16
CA GLY A 197 7.32 -1.49 -15.96
C GLY A 197 6.76 -0.67 -14.80
N ILE A 198 6.10 -1.30 -13.81
CA ILE A 198 5.55 -0.57 -12.65
C ILE A 198 6.61 0.24 -11.88
N PHE A 199 7.86 -0.24 -11.84
CA PHE A 199 8.95 0.49 -11.21
C PHE A 199 9.22 1.82 -11.92
N ASP A 200 9.26 1.83 -13.26
CA ASP A 200 9.44 3.08 -14.02
C ASP A 200 8.37 4.11 -13.68
N VAL A 201 7.12 3.67 -13.56
CA VAL A 201 5.99 4.54 -13.21
C VAL A 201 6.13 5.09 -11.79
N ILE A 202 6.44 4.24 -10.81
CA ILE A 202 6.65 4.64 -9.42
C ILE A 202 7.78 5.67 -9.32
N PHE A 203 8.92 5.41 -9.96
CA PHE A 203 10.07 6.30 -9.90
C PHE A 203 9.88 7.60 -10.71
N GLN A 204 9.09 7.57 -11.79
CA GLN A 204 8.67 8.80 -12.47
C GLN A 204 7.76 9.64 -11.55
N ALA A 205 6.81 9.01 -10.85
CA ALA A 205 5.94 9.72 -9.92
C ALA A 205 6.74 10.36 -8.76
N PHE A 206 7.79 9.69 -8.27
CA PHE A 206 8.74 10.28 -7.32
C PHE A 206 9.44 11.52 -7.88
N ALA A 207 9.92 11.45 -9.13
CA ALA A 207 10.58 12.58 -9.78
C ALA A 207 9.61 13.77 -9.99
N ASP A 208 8.38 13.50 -10.43
CA ASP A 208 7.34 14.52 -10.67
C ASP A 208 6.90 15.21 -9.37
N ALA A 209 6.87 14.47 -8.26
CA ALA A 209 6.65 15.01 -6.93
C ALA A 209 7.87 15.73 -6.35
N GLN A 210 9.00 15.76 -7.06
CA GLN A 210 10.28 16.31 -6.59
C GLN A 210 10.75 15.64 -5.28
N TYR A 211 10.59 14.32 -5.20
CA TYR A 211 11.05 13.49 -4.09
C TYR A 211 10.46 13.93 -2.73
N ILE A 212 11.29 14.15 -1.71
CA ILE A 212 10.86 14.54 -0.36
C ILE A 212 10.18 15.92 -0.28
N LYS A 213 10.13 16.71 -1.36
CA LYS A 213 9.49 18.04 -1.33
C LYS A 213 7.97 17.96 -1.28
N ASN A 214 7.37 16.86 -1.79
CA ASN A 214 5.93 16.64 -1.74
C ASN A 214 5.60 15.24 -1.21
N PRO A 215 5.91 14.94 0.07
CA PRO A 215 5.84 13.59 0.62
C PRO A 215 4.44 12.99 0.50
N ARG A 216 3.39 13.79 0.72
CA ARG A 216 1.98 13.36 0.60
C ARG A 216 1.60 12.75 -0.75
N LYS A 217 2.28 13.14 -1.84
CA LYS A 217 1.98 12.62 -3.18
C LYS A 217 2.60 11.24 -3.44
N ILE A 218 3.54 10.82 -2.61
CA ILE A 218 4.40 9.67 -2.91
C ILE A 218 4.39 8.56 -1.87
N VAL A 219 3.86 8.82 -0.66
CA VAL A 219 3.77 7.84 0.43
C VAL A 219 3.15 6.52 -0.03
N LEU A 220 2.05 6.56 -0.78
CA LEU A 220 1.34 5.36 -1.25
C LEU A 220 2.18 4.51 -2.21
N TYR A 221 3.07 5.12 -2.99
CA TYR A 221 3.96 4.36 -3.88
C TYR A 221 5.05 3.61 -3.10
N PHE A 222 5.44 4.08 -1.91
CA PHE A 222 6.35 3.30 -1.06
C PHE A 222 5.67 2.03 -0.54
N ASP A 223 4.38 2.08 -0.22
CA ASP A 223 3.65 0.89 0.23
C ASP A 223 3.48 -0.13 -0.90
N LEU A 224 3.18 0.34 -2.12
CA LEU A 224 3.19 -0.51 -3.31
C LEU A 224 4.59 -1.10 -3.55
N LEU A 225 5.64 -0.27 -3.51
CA LEU A 225 7.02 -0.70 -3.72
C LEU A 225 7.46 -1.75 -2.69
N LYS A 226 7.07 -1.58 -1.42
CA LYS A 226 7.32 -2.58 -0.36
C LYS A 226 6.66 -3.91 -0.70
N VAL A 227 5.38 -3.92 -1.08
CA VAL A 227 4.68 -5.15 -1.47
C VAL A 227 5.31 -5.83 -2.67
N LEU A 228 5.80 -5.07 -3.65
CA LEU A 228 6.46 -5.62 -4.83
C LEU A 228 7.82 -6.26 -4.54
N LEU A 229 8.50 -5.82 -3.49
CA LEU A 229 9.85 -6.29 -3.13
C LEU A 229 9.84 -7.34 -2.03
N ASP A 230 8.89 -7.28 -1.10
CA ASP A 230 8.86 -8.13 0.09
C ASP A 230 8.85 -9.63 -0.25
N ASN A 231 9.84 -10.35 0.28
CA ASN A 231 10.07 -11.78 0.03
C ASN A 231 10.14 -12.17 -1.45
N ASN A 232 10.49 -11.26 -2.38
CA ASN A 232 10.54 -11.51 -3.81
C ASN A 232 11.93 -11.24 -4.40
N ASN A 233 12.82 -12.22 -4.27
CA ASN A 233 14.21 -12.15 -4.73
C ASN A 233 14.35 -11.76 -6.23
N GLN A 234 13.40 -12.15 -7.09
CA GLN A 234 13.44 -11.79 -8.51
C GLN A 234 13.20 -10.30 -8.71
N ASN A 235 12.25 -9.73 -7.96
CA ASN A 235 11.96 -8.30 -8.02
C ASN A 235 13.09 -7.49 -7.39
N GLU A 236 13.70 -7.95 -6.29
CA GLU A 236 14.92 -7.34 -5.75
C GLU A 236 16.08 -7.35 -6.76
N TYR A 237 16.27 -8.47 -7.46
CA TYR A 237 17.27 -8.58 -8.52
C TYR A 237 16.99 -7.58 -9.63
N ASN A 238 15.77 -7.56 -10.18
CA ASN A 238 15.36 -6.61 -11.21
C ASN A 238 15.55 -5.16 -10.73
N PHE A 239 15.23 -4.88 -9.47
CA PHE A 239 15.38 -3.55 -8.88
C PHE A 239 16.83 -3.05 -8.95
N ARG A 240 17.79 -3.93 -8.63
CA ARG A 240 19.23 -3.62 -8.68
C ARG A 240 19.75 -3.52 -10.10
N GLU A 241 19.45 -4.51 -10.95
CA GLU A 241 19.96 -4.56 -12.33
C GLU A 241 19.49 -3.35 -13.16
N LEU A 242 18.26 -2.90 -12.93
CA LEU A 242 17.69 -1.72 -13.57
C LEU A 242 18.06 -0.40 -12.88
N ASN A 243 18.95 -0.44 -11.88
CA ASN A 243 19.51 0.72 -11.19
C ASN A 243 18.49 1.60 -10.44
N TYR A 244 17.36 1.06 -10.02
CA TYR A 244 16.39 1.81 -9.23
C TYR A 244 16.91 2.20 -7.85
N GLY A 245 17.90 1.48 -7.31
CA GLY A 245 18.60 1.88 -6.08
C GLY A 245 19.30 3.24 -6.24
N LYS A 246 19.90 3.51 -7.40
CA LYS A 246 20.51 4.82 -7.70
C LYS A 246 19.47 5.93 -7.78
N THR A 247 18.23 5.63 -8.19
CA THR A 247 17.15 6.62 -8.19
C THR A 247 16.58 6.82 -6.78
N LEU A 248 16.51 5.75 -5.98
CA LEU A 248 16.04 5.81 -4.60
C LEU A 248 16.94 6.68 -3.71
N ILE A 249 18.27 6.65 -3.91
CA ILE A 249 19.17 7.51 -3.14
C ILE A 249 19.01 9.01 -3.46
N LYS A 250 18.46 9.38 -4.63
CA LYS A 250 18.26 10.79 -5.00
C LYS A 250 17.33 11.55 -4.05
N PHE A 251 16.50 10.84 -3.31
CA PHE A 251 15.70 11.41 -2.23
C PHE A 251 16.55 12.15 -1.19
N PHE A 252 17.82 11.78 -1.04
CA PHE A 252 18.76 12.39 -0.11
C PHE A 252 19.61 13.51 -0.74
N ASP A 253 19.58 13.72 -2.06
CA ASP A 253 20.43 14.72 -2.73
C ASP A 253 20.16 16.15 -2.23
N ASP A 254 18.89 16.44 -1.92
CA ASP A 254 18.44 17.72 -1.38
C ASP A 254 18.53 17.80 0.16
N VAL A 255 18.79 16.66 0.83
CA VAL A 255 18.94 16.61 2.29
C VAL A 255 20.40 16.81 2.66
N LYS A 256 20.75 18.05 2.99
CA LYS A 256 22.09 18.36 3.47
C LYS A 256 22.14 18.14 4.98
N PRO A 257 23.28 17.64 5.53
CA PRO A 257 23.42 17.53 6.98
C PRO A 257 23.11 18.85 7.68
N GLN A 258 23.61 19.99 7.18
CA GLN A 258 23.39 21.30 7.82
C GLN A 258 21.94 21.73 7.95
N THR A 259 21.07 21.25 7.06
CA THR A 259 19.66 21.64 6.98
C THR A 259 18.73 20.48 7.35
N VAL A 260 19.27 19.35 7.83
CA VAL A 260 18.46 18.18 8.20
C VAL A 260 17.49 18.53 9.32
N ALA A 261 17.92 19.36 10.27
CA ALA A 261 17.09 19.82 11.38
C ALA A 261 15.94 20.76 10.94
N ASP A 262 16.00 21.28 9.71
CA ASP A 262 14.96 22.13 9.13
C ASP A 262 13.87 21.34 8.38
N LEU A 263 14.02 20.02 8.27
CA LEU A 263 13.03 19.15 7.62
C LEU A 263 11.71 19.16 8.40
N GLN A 264 10.60 19.18 7.65
CA GLN A 264 9.27 19.02 8.20
C GLN A 264 8.99 17.56 8.58
N ASP A 265 8.05 17.35 9.51
CA ASP A 265 7.72 16.01 10.02
C ASP A 265 7.30 15.02 8.90
N ASP A 266 6.58 15.51 7.87
CA ASP A 266 6.16 14.68 6.73
C ASP A 266 7.34 14.33 5.79
N GLN A 267 8.36 15.18 5.71
CA GLN A 267 9.60 14.87 5.00
C GLN A 267 10.43 13.82 5.74
N LEU A 268 10.45 13.88 7.09
CA LEU A 268 11.09 12.85 7.91
C LEU A 268 10.36 11.52 7.80
N GLU A 269 9.03 11.53 7.84
CA GLU A 269 8.21 10.35 7.62
C GLU A 269 8.50 9.74 6.24
N CYS A 270 8.59 10.56 5.19
CA CYS A 270 8.99 10.09 3.86
C CYS A 270 10.37 9.41 3.86
N ILE A 271 11.36 9.93 4.59
CA ILE A 271 12.67 9.28 4.72
C ILE A 271 12.55 7.94 5.45
N ILE A 272 11.73 7.86 6.50
CA ILE A 272 11.46 6.61 7.21
C ILE A 272 10.80 5.59 6.27
N HIS A 273 9.91 6.01 5.36
CA HIS A 273 9.37 5.13 4.32
C HIS A 273 10.47 4.58 3.40
N ILE A 274 11.45 5.40 3.01
CA ILE A 274 12.61 4.93 2.21
C ILE A 274 13.40 3.89 3.01
N TYR A 275 13.66 4.14 4.29
CA TYR A 275 14.32 3.17 5.15
C TYR A 275 13.54 1.86 5.25
N SER A 276 12.21 1.90 5.35
CA SER A 276 11.39 0.68 5.36
C SER A 276 11.49 -0.14 4.06
N VAL A 277 11.71 0.51 2.91
CA VAL A 277 12.01 -0.18 1.64
C VAL A 277 13.42 -0.79 1.68
N LEU A 278 14.40 -0.05 2.18
CA LEU A 278 15.79 -0.52 2.30
C LEU A 278 15.93 -1.72 3.24
N GLU A 279 15.15 -1.78 4.32
CA GLU A 279 15.14 -2.91 5.25
C GLU A 279 14.81 -4.24 4.56
N LEU A 280 13.98 -4.23 3.50
CA LEU A 280 13.66 -5.44 2.74
C LEU A 280 14.90 -6.05 2.10
N PHE A 281 15.79 -5.22 1.56
CA PHE A 281 17.03 -5.65 0.94
C PHE A 281 18.08 -6.14 1.95
N PHE A 282 17.97 -5.71 3.21
CA PHE A 282 18.91 -6.04 4.28
C PHE A 282 18.38 -7.11 5.25
N ASN A 283 17.46 -7.96 4.79
CA ASN A 283 17.01 -9.12 5.56
C ASN A 283 18.05 -10.25 5.48
N SER A 284 18.67 -10.58 6.61
CA SER A 284 19.72 -11.60 6.72
C SER A 284 19.27 -13.02 6.34
N ASN A 285 17.96 -13.27 6.27
CA ASN A 285 17.42 -14.56 5.84
C ASN A 285 17.41 -14.73 4.31
N LEU A 286 17.67 -13.66 3.54
CA LEU A 286 17.62 -13.69 2.09
C LEU A 286 18.98 -14.05 1.48
N PRO A 287 19.04 -14.89 0.44
CA PRO A 287 20.29 -15.19 -0.26
C PRO A 287 20.96 -13.96 -0.89
N SER A 288 20.17 -12.94 -1.25
CA SER A 288 20.61 -11.67 -1.84
C SER A 288 21.22 -10.70 -0.83
N TYR A 289 21.10 -10.95 0.48
CA TYR A 289 21.45 -10.02 1.56
C TYR A 289 22.82 -9.34 1.39
N LYS A 290 23.89 -10.14 1.31
CA LYS A 290 25.27 -9.60 1.20
C LYS A 290 25.52 -8.87 -0.12
N ILE A 291 24.86 -9.28 -1.19
CA ILE A 291 24.94 -8.61 -2.50
C ILE A 291 24.25 -7.25 -2.42
N ASN A 292 23.07 -7.20 -1.81
CA ASN A 292 22.31 -5.98 -1.62
C ASN A 292 23.07 -4.96 -0.76
N GLN A 293 23.69 -5.41 0.35
CA GLN A 293 24.58 -4.57 1.17
C GLN A 293 25.66 -3.92 0.31
N LYS A 294 26.45 -4.72 -0.43
CA LYS A 294 27.52 -4.21 -1.30
C LYS A 294 27.01 -3.25 -2.36
N TYR A 295 25.86 -3.54 -2.97
CA TYR A 295 25.24 -2.69 -3.97
C TYR A 295 24.93 -1.30 -3.40
N PHE A 296 24.17 -1.20 -2.31
CA PHE A 296 23.82 0.09 -1.72
C PHE A 296 25.02 0.82 -1.11
N VAL A 297 25.99 0.09 -0.57
CA VAL A 297 27.27 0.65 -0.13
C VAL A 297 28.03 1.27 -1.31
N SER A 298 28.11 0.59 -2.46
CA SER A 298 28.76 1.13 -3.67
C SER A 298 28.08 2.37 -4.25
N LEU A 299 26.80 2.57 -3.90
CA LEU A 299 26.02 3.75 -4.26
C LEU A 299 26.24 4.94 -3.30
N GLY A 300 27.08 4.79 -2.26
CA GLY A 300 27.39 5.85 -1.30
C GLY A 300 26.35 6.00 -0.17
N LEU A 301 25.47 5.00 0.02
CA LEU A 301 24.38 5.11 0.99
C LEU A 301 24.89 5.18 2.45
N LEU A 302 26.02 4.53 2.77
CA LEU A 302 26.63 4.61 4.10
C LEU A 302 27.09 6.04 4.41
N GLU A 303 27.76 6.69 3.46
CA GLU A 303 28.22 8.08 3.58
C GLU A 303 27.03 9.03 3.76
N ILE A 304 25.96 8.83 2.98
CA ILE A 304 24.75 9.64 3.03
C ILE A 304 24.09 9.50 4.41
N ILE A 305 23.70 8.28 4.81
CA ILE A 305 22.99 8.07 6.07
C ILE A 305 23.88 8.42 7.28
N GLY A 306 25.17 8.09 7.21
CA GLY A 306 26.15 8.46 8.24
C GLY A 306 26.27 9.97 8.40
N SER A 307 26.37 10.71 7.30
CA SER A 307 26.42 12.19 7.35
C SER A 307 25.14 12.80 7.90
N LEU A 308 23.98 12.17 7.65
CA LEU A 308 22.68 12.66 8.10
C LEU A 308 22.34 12.32 9.55
N SER A 309 22.88 11.24 10.11
CA SER A 309 22.49 10.72 11.44
C SER A 309 23.60 10.81 12.49
N LEU A 310 24.87 10.86 12.08
CA LEU A 310 26.02 10.93 12.99
C LEU A 310 26.58 12.36 13.10
N SER A 311 26.05 13.34 12.35
CA SER A 311 26.48 14.72 12.51
C SER A 311 26.31 15.22 13.95
N ASP A 312 27.01 16.30 14.31
CA ASP A 312 26.94 16.93 15.64
C ASP A 312 25.87 18.03 15.74
N ILE A 313 24.90 18.00 14.83
CA ILE A 313 23.79 18.95 14.78
C ILE A 313 22.81 18.67 15.92
N PRO A 314 22.32 19.71 16.62
CA PRO A 314 21.26 19.52 17.62
C PRO A 314 19.94 19.18 16.93
N TYR A 315 19.49 17.93 17.09
CA TYR A 315 18.21 17.48 16.56
C TYR A 315 17.06 17.81 17.54
N PRO A 316 15.90 18.26 17.04
CA PRO A 316 14.67 18.31 17.83
C PRO A 316 14.24 16.93 18.32
N PRO A 317 13.50 16.82 19.45
CA PRO A 317 13.00 15.52 19.93
C PRO A 317 12.16 14.72 18.92
N SER A 318 11.48 15.38 17.97
CA SER A 318 10.72 14.71 16.91
C SER A 318 11.59 13.85 15.97
N PHE A 319 12.89 14.10 15.90
CA PHE A 319 13.84 13.37 15.04
C PHE A 319 14.34 12.06 15.64
N LEU A 320 13.96 11.72 16.87
CA LEU A 320 14.44 10.51 17.54
C LEU A 320 14.16 9.24 16.71
N LEU A 321 12.96 9.15 16.11
CA LEU A 321 12.61 8.02 15.26
C LEU A 321 13.48 7.97 14.00
N PHE A 322 13.71 9.12 13.36
CA PHE A 322 14.59 9.24 12.20
C PHE A 322 16.01 8.76 12.55
N LEU A 323 16.63 9.31 13.60
CA LEU A 323 17.99 8.95 14.01
C LEU A 323 18.13 7.46 14.36
N LYS A 324 17.17 6.93 15.13
CA LYS A 324 17.12 5.50 15.49
C LYS A 324 17.08 4.63 14.23
N THR A 325 16.21 4.98 13.29
CA THR A 325 16.00 4.21 12.06
C THR A 325 17.22 4.33 11.14
N SER A 326 17.80 5.52 10.98
CA SER A 326 19.04 5.72 10.22
C SER A 326 20.18 4.84 10.74
N MET A 327 20.39 4.81 12.06
CA MET A 327 21.42 3.99 12.68
C MET A 327 21.14 2.48 12.51
N LYS A 328 19.87 2.07 12.61
CA LYS A 328 19.45 0.69 12.30
C LYS A 328 19.80 0.32 10.86
N ILE A 329 19.55 1.19 9.88
CA ILE A 329 19.92 0.93 8.48
C ILE A 329 21.43 0.78 8.33
N ILE A 330 22.24 1.66 8.94
CA ILE A 330 23.70 1.52 8.93
C ILE A 330 24.11 0.16 9.51
N SER A 331 23.53 -0.24 10.65
CA SER A 331 23.78 -1.52 11.31
C SER A 331 23.53 -2.69 10.36
N LEU A 332 22.36 -2.69 9.70
CA LEU A 332 21.97 -3.71 8.73
C LEU A 332 22.86 -3.73 7.47
N MET A 333 23.40 -2.57 7.06
CA MET A 333 24.29 -2.47 5.90
C MET A 333 25.68 -3.09 6.15
N ILE A 334 26.14 -3.13 7.39
CA ILE A 334 27.48 -3.63 7.77
C ILE A 334 27.44 -5.01 8.44
N ASP A 335 26.27 -5.50 8.81
CA ASP A 335 26.12 -6.76 9.52
C ASP A 335 26.65 -7.96 8.71
N ASP A 336 27.49 -8.77 9.35
CA ASP A 336 28.19 -9.95 8.82
C ASP A 336 28.82 -9.76 7.42
N ASN A 337 29.31 -8.55 7.13
CA ASN A 337 29.91 -8.21 5.84
C ASN A 337 31.19 -7.39 6.01
N SER A 338 32.32 -8.09 6.03
CA SER A 338 33.65 -7.50 6.26
C SER A 338 34.02 -6.39 5.28
N GLU A 339 33.53 -6.46 4.04
CA GLU A 339 33.79 -5.41 3.05
C GLU A 339 33.05 -4.12 3.41
N CYS A 340 31.76 -4.22 3.74
CA CYS A 340 30.94 -3.09 4.17
C CYS A 340 31.43 -2.50 5.50
N GLN A 341 31.85 -3.34 6.46
CA GLN A 341 32.48 -2.92 7.72
C GLN A 341 33.75 -2.10 7.48
N GLN A 342 34.62 -2.56 6.59
CA GLN A 342 35.85 -1.84 6.23
C GLN A 342 35.57 -0.51 5.53
N GLN A 343 34.50 -0.43 4.72
CA GLN A 343 34.08 0.84 4.14
C GLN A 343 33.56 1.80 5.20
N PHE A 344 32.68 1.34 6.10
CA PHE A 344 32.17 2.15 7.20
C PHE A 344 33.29 2.70 8.11
N ALA A 345 34.30 1.88 8.43
CA ALA A 345 35.45 2.32 9.21
C ALA A 345 36.25 3.46 8.54
N LYS A 346 36.20 3.56 7.22
CA LYS A 346 36.86 4.62 6.43
C LYS A 346 35.94 5.80 6.13
N THR A 347 34.62 5.64 6.30
CA THR A 347 33.63 6.69 6.06
C THR A 347 33.91 7.88 6.98
N LYS A 348 34.02 9.06 6.37
CA LYS A 348 34.19 10.32 7.08
C LYS A 348 32.87 11.07 7.07
N ILE A 349 32.51 11.63 8.23
CA ILE A 349 31.32 12.43 8.42
C ILE A 349 31.70 13.87 8.79
N PRO A 350 30.90 14.86 8.36
CA PRO A 350 31.15 16.24 8.70
C PRO A 350 30.71 16.58 10.13
N LEU A 351 31.53 17.37 10.83
CA LEU A 351 31.20 18.06 12.07
C LEU A 351 31.05 19.56 11.82
N TYR A 352 30.03 20.16 12.43
CA TYR A 352 29.64 21.56 12.31
C TYR A 352 29.88 22.37 13.58
N ARG A 353 30.40 21.77 14.65
CA ARG A 353 30.85 22.52 15.83
C ARG A 353 32.01 23.46 15.49
N VAL A 354 31.80 24.75 15.75
CA VAL A 354 32.81 25.83 15.80
C VAL A 354 33.43 26.15 14.44
N SER A 355 32.68 26.81 13.55
CA SER A 355 33.13 27.60 12.37
C SER A 355 34.15 26.98 11.39
N LEU A 356 34.57 25.74 11.59
CA LEU A 356 35.52 24.97 10.79
C LEU A 356 34.86 23.64 10.46
N LYS A 357 34.59 23.41 9.17
CA LYS A 357 34.14 22.10 8.68
C LYS A 357 35.27 21.11 8.91
N LYS A 358 35.13 20.25 9.92
CA LYS A 358 36.06 19.16 10.22
C LYS A 358 35.39 17.85 9.86
N GLU A 359 36.11 16.98 9.17
CA GLU A 359 35.69 15.61 8.95
C GLU A 359 36.29 14.70 10.03
N ILE A 360 35.49 13.78 10.58
CA ILE A 360 35.95 12.71 11.48
C ILE A 360 35.49 11.36 10.94
N TYR A 361 36.10 10.26 11.39
CA TYR A 361 35.61 8.94 11.04
C TYR A 361 34.26 8.66 11.71
N ALA A 362 33.36 7.97 11.01
CA ALA A 362 32.04 7.59 11.52
C ALA A 362 32.16 6.77 12.83
N LEU A 363 33.18 5.92 12.92
CA LEU A 363 33.49 5.12 14.11
C LEU A 363 33.83 5.99 15.33
N ASP A 364 34.61 7.07 15.15
CA ASP A 364 34.97 7.99 16.24
C ASP A 364 33.74 8.70 16.81
N ARG A 365 32.66 8.78 16.02
CA ARG A 365 31.41 9.42 16.42
C ARG A 365 30.43 8.44 17.06
N ILE A 366 30.36 7.21 16.57
CA ILE A 366 29.39 6.23 17.07
C ILE A 366 29.71 5.80 18.50
N VAL A 367 31.00 5.68 18.85
CA VAL A 367 31.44 5.25 20.19
C VAL A 367 30.93 6.18 21.30
N PRO A 368 31.10 7.52 21.23
CA PRO A 368 30.49 8.42 22.21
C PRO A 368 28.97 8.34 22.31
N ILE A 369 28.27 8.08 21.20
CA ILE A 369 26.80 7.96 21.19
C ILE A 369 26.38 6.68 21.90
N ALA A 370 27.03 5.55 21.60
CA ALA A 370 26.76 4.26 22.22
C ALA A 370 27.10 4.26 23.73
N LEU A 371 28.10 5.02 24.17
CA LEU A 371 28.52 5.07 25.58
C LEU A 371 27.74 6.09 26.43
N GLY A 372 27.18 7.13 25.83
CA GLY A 372 26.71 8.29 26.60
C GLY A 372 25.58 9.11 25.98
N SER A 373 24.84 8.59 25.01
CA SER A 373 23.61 9.25 24.55
C SER A 373 22.61 9.35 25.71
N PRO A 374 22.00 10.54 25.95
CA PRO A 374 20.96 10.69 26.98
C PRO A 374 19.65 9.98 26.60
N ASN A 375 19.48 9.61 25.33
CA ASN A 375 18.35 8.83 24.85
C ASN A 375 18.77 7.36 24.66
N ILE A 376 18.09 6.45 25.36
CA ILE A 376 18.39 5.01 25.38
C ILE A 376 18.17 4.34 24.01
N ASP A 377 17.14 4.74 23.26
CA ASP A 377 16.87 4.18 21.93
C ASP A 377 18.00 4.50 20.94
N ILE A 378 18.49 5.74 20.97
CA ILE A 378 19.64 6.18 20.16
C ILE A 378 20.92 5.47 20.62
N GLN A 379 21.09 5.32 21.93
CA GLN A 379 22.22 4.59 22.50
C GLN A 379 22.26 3.14 22.01
N LEU A 380 21.12 2.44 22.07
CA LEU A 380 20.98 1.05 21.62
C LEU A 380 21.16 0.92 20.10
N ALA A 381 20.63 1.85 19.31
CA ALA A 381 20.83 1.84 17.86
C ALA A 381 22.30 2.06 17.49
N ALA A 382 23.00 2.94 18.19
CA ALA A 382 24.44 3.14 18.02
C ALA A 382 25.27 1.93 18.49
N TYR A 383 24.85 1.28 19.57
CA TYR A 383 25.45 0.03 20.02
C TYR A 383 25.29 -1.09 18.99
N GLY A 384 24.14 -1.17 18.31
CA GLY A 384 23.90 -2.12 17.22
C GLY A 384 24.96 -2.00 16.12
N ILE A 385 25.25 -0.77 15.67
CA ILE A 385 26.35 -0.52 14.71
C ILE A 385 27.69 -1.00 15.27
N PHE A 386 28.01 -0.65 16.52
CA PHE A 386 29.27 -1.02 17.16
C PHE A 386 29.43 -2.54 17.32
N TYR A 387 28.35 -3.27 17.58
CA TYR A 387 28.38 -4.73 17.75
C TYR A 387 28.83 -5.47 16.48
N HIS A 388 28.60 -4.89 15.30
CA HIS A 388 28.98 -5.49 14.01
C HIS A 388 30.38 -5.09 13.53
N ILE A 389 31.11 -4.25 14.28
CA ILE A 389 32.47 -3.79 13.97
C ILE A 389 33.45 -4.53 14.89
#